data_AF-A6QCM9-F1
#
_entry.id   AF-A6QCM9-F1
#
_cell.length_a   1.000
_cell.length_b   1.000
_cell.length_c   1.000
_cell.angle_alpha   90.00
_cell.angle_beta   90.00
_cell.angle_gamma   90.00
#
_symmetry.space_group_name_H-M   'P 1'
#
loop_
_entity.id
_entity.type
_entity.pdbx_description
1 polymer ?
#
loop_
_entity_poly.entity_id
_entity_poly.type
_entity_poly.pdbx_seq_one_letter_code
_entity_poly.pdbx_strand_id
1 'polypeptide(L)'
;MTLSKSQYIRGLQCYKSLWLYKHQPELRQKPDVQTESLFETGCEVGDLAKELFPNGIEITFNSDNFNGMIAKTKELIESGAEVIYEATFMEDGIFAMADILVRNGNIWDIYEVKASTYVKEYYLDDISIQWYTITKVLDLGRAYIVHINNKYVRTGDLSIRELLKREDMTDIVLERQEEIPQKLHEMEEILKGNEPHIDIGPHCFNPFECDFVPFCWRHIPQKNSVFDLSYARGKQWDLYRQGVLSIEEIPDDFYLGVNTALQVKHHKSGEVKIDKEKISEFLDTIVYPINFFDFETFQEAVPRFDNQRPYEKIPFQYSLHILHEDGILEHKEFLGDENSDPRELLSQQILQDIASTGSIVAFSQSFEITQIKNLAQANPNLSDALLALIDRFVDLAYPFQHKYYYHPGFNGRYSIKVVLPTLFPDNDELDYKKLGSVQNGSDAMNTFAKLHLLKDKNKREEIRKDLLAYCRLDTLAMVRIWEKLRDAVNENA
;
A
#
# COMPACT_ATOMS: atom_id res chain seq x y z
N MET A 1 -31.80 8.91 12.56
CA MET A 1 -30.72 7.89 12.61
C MET A 1 -29.39 8.65 12.65
N THR A 2 -28.35 8.13 13.31
CA THR A 2 -27.05 8.82 13.40
C THR A 2 -26.00 8.21 12.48
N LEU A 3 -25.33 9.03 11.67
CA LEU A 3 -24.20 8.66 10.82
C LEU A 3 -22.92 9.39 11.25
N SER A 4 -21.78 8.70 11.30
CA SER A 4 -20.46 9.34 11.41
C SER A 4 -19.96 9.84 10.04
N LYS A 5 -18.92 10.70 10.02
CA LYS A 5 -18.20 11.09 8.79
C LYS A 5 -17.87 9.88 7.91
N SER A 6 -17.22 8.87 8.49
CA SER A 6 -16.84 7.63 7.80
C SER A 6 -18.03 6.82 7.26
N GLN A 7 -19.19 6.87 7.93
CA GLN A 7 -20.41 6.21 7.47
C GLN A 7 -21.07 6.98 6.32
N TYR A 8 -21.00 8.31 6.33
CA TYR A 8 -21.41 9.13 5.20
C TYR A 8 -20.57 8.82 3.95
N ILE A 9 -19.24 8.82 4.07
CA ILE A 9 -18.35 8.43 2.96
C ILE A 9 -18.62 7.02 2.46
N ARG A 10 -18.88 6.06 3.37
CA ARG A 10 -19.31 4.70 3.00
C ARG A 10 -20.60 4.71 2.18
N GLY A 11 -21.58 5.53 2.55
CA GLY A 11 -22.83 5.69 1.81
C GLY A 11 -22.61 6.25 0.40
N LEU A 12 -21.74 7.25 0.27
CA LEU A 12 -21.37 7.83 -1.03
C LEU A 12 -20.69 6.80 -1.95
N GLN A 13 -19.88 5.90 -1.37
CA GLN A 13 -19.24 4.82 -2.11
C GLN A 13 -20.25 3.75 -2.53
N CYS A 14 -21.08 3.26 -1.60
CA CYS A 14 -22.05 2.20 -1.86
C CYS A 14 -23.12 2.13 -0.76
N TYR A 15 -24.37 2.42 -1.13
CA TYR A 15 -25.49 2.32 -0.20
C TYR A 15 -25.70 0.92 0.38
N LYS A 16 -25.40 -0.14 -0.39
CA LYS A 16 -25.46 -1.52 0.10
C LYS A 16 -24.43 -1.76 1.20
N SER A 17 -23.22 -1.23 1.05
CA SER A 17 -22.19 -1.29 2.10
C SER A 17 -22.63 -0.57 3.37
N LEU A 18 -23.25 0.62 3.24
CA LEU A 18 -23.80 1.35 4.39
C LEU A 18 -24.95 0.58 5.07
N TRP A 19 -25.86 -0.01 4.29
CA TRP A 19 -26.97 -0.81 4.80
C TRP A 19 -26.46 -2.05 5.57
N LEU A 20 -25.54 -2.81 4.97
CA LEU A 20 -24.92 -3.97 5.60
C LEU A 20 -24.17 -3.60 6.87
N TYR A 21 -23.46 -2.46 6.88
CA TYR A 21 -22.78 -1.96 8.09
C TYR A 21 -23.74 -1.73 9.26
N LYS A 22 -24.96 -1.24 8.99
CA LYS A 22 -25.96 -0.94 10.04
C LYS A 22 -26.80 -2.15 10.45
N HIS A 23 -27.09 -3.07 9.52
CA HIS A 23 -28.04 -4.17 9.75
C HIS A 23 -27.39 -5.54 9.90
N GLN A 24 -26.22 -5.76 9.31
CA GLN A 24 -25.51 -7.05 9.28
C GLN A 24 -23.98 -6.86 9.48
N PRO A 25 -23.55 -6.18 10.57
CA PRO A 25 -22.14 -5.90 10.82
C PRO A 25 -21.28 -7.15 10.99
N GLU A 26 -21.87 -8.31 11.31
CA GLU A 26 -21.20 -9.59 11.43
C GLU A 26 -20.63 -10.12 10.11
N LEU A 27 -21.12 -9.65 8.97
CA LEU A 27 -20.60 -10.01 7.64
C LEU A 27 -19.34 -9.22 7.26
N ARG A 28 -18.95 -8.24 8.09
CA ARG A 28 -17.82 -7.35 7.84
C ARG A 28 -16.50 -8.10 8.04
N GLN A 29 -15.63 -8.02 7.05
CA GLN A 29 -14.25 -8.48 7.19
C GLN A 29 -13.49 -7.58 8.17
N LYS A 30 -12.68 -8.18 9.04
CA LYS A 30 -11.80 -7.42 9.92
C LYS A 30 -10.68 -6.74 9.11
N PRO A 31 -10.23 -5.55 9.52
CA PRO A 31 -9.04 -4.92 8.95
C PRO A 31 -7.84 -5.89 8.98
N ASP A 32 -7.02 -5.83 7.94
CA ASP A 32 -5.73 -6.51 7.92
C ASP A 32 -4.64 -5.63 8.56
N VAL A 33 -3.44 -6.21 8.74
CA VAL A 33 -2.29 -5.54 9.37
C VAL A 33 -1.90 -4.26 8.62
N GLN A 34 -2.03 -4.24 7.29
CA GLN A 34 -1.73 -3.06 6.48
C GLN A 34 -2.70 -1.92 6.77
N THR A 35 -4.00 -2.23 6.82
CA THR A 35 -5.05 -1.25 7.14
C THR A 35 -4.88 -0.71 8.55
N GLU A 36 -4.57 -1.57 9.53
CA GLU A 36 -4.27 -1.15 10.91
C GLU A 36 -3.05 -0.22 10.96
N SER A 37 -1.99 -0.54 10.21
CA SER A 37 -0.80 0.31 10.12
C SER A 37 -1.10 1.71 9.56
N LEU A 38 -2.00 1.82 8.57
CA LEU A 38 -2.41 3.12 8.03
C LEU A 38 -3.18 3.96 9.06
N PHE A 39 -3.99 3.33 9.92
CA PHE A 39 -4.68 4.04 11.01
C PHE A 39 -3.70 4.58 12.04
N GLU A 40 -2.71 3.78 12.45
CA GLU A 40 -1.66 4.22 13.38
C GLU A 40 -0.88 5.41 12.84
N THR A 41 -0.47 5.36 11.56
CA THR A 41 0.18 6.51 10.89
C THR A 41 -0.74 7.73 10.84
N GLY A 42 -2.05 7.53 10.64
CA GLY A 42 -3.05 8.59 10.73
C GLY A 42 -3.06 9.28 12.10
N CYS A 43 -3.07 8.49 13.17
CA CYS A 43 -3.03 9.01 14.54
C CYS A 43 -1.73 9.79 14.82
N GLU A 44 -0.57 9.24 14.42
CA GLU A 44 0.73 9.91 14.60
C GLU A 44 0.76 11.29 13.93
N VAL A 45 0.30 11.37 12.68
CA VAL A 45 0.24 12.64 11.93
C VAL A 45 -0.80 13.59 12.55
N GLY A 46 -1.92 13.08 13.03
CA GLY A 46 -2.93 13.85 13.77
C GLY A 46 -2.36 14.49 15.03
N ASP A 47 -1.63 13.72 15.83
CA ASP A 47 -0.97 14.21 17.05
C ASP A 47 0.07 15.29 16.74
N LEU A 48 0.89 15.10 15.69
CA LEU A 48 1.85 16.11 15.27
C LEU A 48 1.18 17.39 14.75
N ALA A 49 0.04 17.27 14.07
CA ALA A 49 -0.68 18.43 13.55
C ALA A 49 -1.17 19.39 14.66
N LYS A 50 -1.38 18.89 15.89
CA LYS A 50 -1.69 19.71 17.06
C LYS A 50 -0.61 20.77 17.33
N GLU A 51 0.66 20.49 17.01
CA GLU A 51 1.76 21.44 17.19
C GLU A 51 1.68 22.66 16.25
N LEU A 52 0.87 22.60 15.18
CA LEU A 52 0.59 23.78 14.35
C LEU A 52 -0.21 24.84 15.12
N PHE A 53 -0.99 24.43 16.13
CA PHE A 53 -1.91 25.26 16.90
C PHE A 53 -1.76 24.99 18.40
N PRO A 54 -0.60 25.32 19.01
CA PRO A 54 -0.31 24.94 20.39
C PRO A 54 -1.32 25.53 21.39
N ASN A 55 -1.40 24.90 22.57
CA ASN A 55 -2.33 25.24 23.66
C ASN A 55 -3.81 24.90 23.42
N GLY A 56 -4.12 24.08 22.41
CA GLY A 56 -5.46 23.52 22.26
C GLY A 56 -5.83 22.52 23.36
N ILE A 57 -7.13 22.38 23.59
CA ILE A 57 -7.68 21.42 24.55
C ILE A 57 -8.26 20.24 23.77
N GLU A 58 -7.80 19.03 24.06
CA GLU A 58 -8.25 17.82 23.40
C GLU A 58 -9.51 17.25 24.05
N ILE A 59 -10.45 16.82 23.21
CA ILE A 59 -11.61 16.04 23.62
C ILE A 59 -11.32 14.57 23.33
N THR A 60 -11.13 13.76 24.38
CA THR A 60 -10.86 12.33 24.22
C THR A 60 -12.09 11.60 23.69
N PHE A 61 -11.91 10.84 22.61
CA PHE A 61 -12.96 10.00 22.05
C PHE A 61 -13.48 8.98 23.08
N ASN A 62 -14.81 8.92 23.23
CA ASN A 62 -15.50 7.98 24.10
C ASN A 62 -16.76 7.45 23.41
N SER A 63 -16.71 6.19 22.96
CA SER A 63 -17.82 5.52 22.25
C SER A 63 -19.09 5.37 23.07
N ASP A 64 -19.00 5.45 24.40
CA ASP A 64 -20.13 5.29 25.31
C ASP A 64 -20.74 6.63 25.73
N ASN A 65 -20.11 7.76 25.37
CA ASN A 65 -20.50 9.08 25.86
C ASN A 65 -20.41 10.18 24.79
N PHE A 66 -21.08 10.00 23.65
CA PHE A 66 -21.17 11.01 22.60
C PHE A 66 -21.72 12.36 23.10
N ASN A 67 -22.77 12.34 23.92
CA ASN A 67 -23.36 13.57 24.48
C ASN A 67 -22.38 14.33 25.39
N GLY A 68 -21.54 13.62 26.15
CA GLY A 68 -20.52 14.24 26.99
C GLY A 68 -19.45 14.95 26.17
N MET A 69 -19.02 14.38 25.03
CA MET A 69 -18.05 15.02 24.13
C MET A 69 -18.63 16.29 23.49
N ILE A 70 -19.89 16.25 23.05
CA ILE A 70 -20.60 17.42 22.51
C ILE A 70 -20.73 18.51 23.57
N ALA A 71 -21.17 18.15 24.78
CA ALA A 71 -21.29 19.09 25.90
C ALA A 71 -19.94 19.71 26.26
N LYS A 72 -18.85 18.93 26.22
CA LYS A 72 -17.50 19.44 26.49
C LYS A 72 -17.04 20.43 25.42
N THR A 73 -17.31 20.15 24.15
CA THR A 73 -17.03 21.08 23.04
C THR A 73 -17.71 22.42 23.29
N LYS A 74 -18.99 22.40 23.64
CA LYS A 74 -19.77 23.60 23.95
C LYS A 74 -19.21 24.37 25.14
N GLU A 75 -18.90 23.67 26.25
CA GLU A 75 -18.29 24.26 27.44
C GLU A 75 -16.96 24.98 27.12
N LEU A 76 -16.10 24.37 26.30
CA LEU A 76 -14.81 24.94 25.91
C LEU A 76 -14.99 26.20 25.06
N ILE A 77 -15.92 26.19 24.12
CA ILE A 77 -16.26 27.37 23.30
C ILE A 77 -16.78 28.51 24.19
N GLU A 78 -17.71 28.22 25.10
CA GLU A 78 -18.29 29.21 26.02
C GLU A 78 -17.25 29.76 27.02
N SER A 79 -16.28 28.93 27.41
CA SER A 79 -15.17 29.31 28.30
C SER A 79 -14.05 30.06 27.57
N GLY A 80 -14.19 30.28 26.25
CA GLY A 80 -13.26 31.09 25.47
C GLY A 80 -12.02 30.36 24.96
N ALA A 81 -12.05 29.02 24.86
CA ALA A 81 -10.97 28.29 24.20
C ALA A 81 -10.73 28.81 22.77
N GLU A 82 -9.47 28.94 22.38
CA GLU A 82 -9.09 29.40 21.03
C GLU A 82 -8.81 28.23 20.08
N VAL A 83 -8.39 27.09 20.62
CA VAL A 83 -8.10 25.87 19.85
C VAL A 83 -8.70 24.68 20.59
N ILE A 84 -9.43 23.85 19.85
CA ILE A 84 -10.01 22.60 20.37
C ILE A 84 -9.60 21.48 19.41
N TYR A 85 -8.99 20.43 19.93
CA TYR A 85 -8.69 19.23 19.16
C TYR A 85 -9.84 18.23 19.33
N GLU A 86 -10.20 17.55 18.24
CA GLU A 86 -11.31 16.58 18.20
C GLU A 86 -12.65 17.19 18.63
N ALA A 87 -12.90 18.46 18.24
CA ALA A 87 -14.12 19.18 18.55
C ALA A 87 -15.36 18.44 18.01
N THR A 88 -16.30 18.10 18.89
CA THR A 88 -17.36 17.14 18.59
C THR A 88 -18.74 17.81 18.49
N PHE A 89 -19.47 17.47 17.43
CA PHE A 89 -20.78 18.03 17.09
C PHE A 89 -21.74 16.93 16.63
N MET A 90 -23.04 17.13 16.87
CA MET A 90 -24.08 16.25 16.34
C MET A 90 -25.32 17.04 15.92
N GLU A 91 -25.48 17.25 14.63
CA GLU A 91 -26.59 18.02 14.05
C GLU A 91 -27.13 17.28 12.83
N ASP A 92 -28.44 17.39 12.55
CA ASP A 92 -29.11 16.72 11.42
C ASP A 92 -28.83 15.20 11.31
N GLY A 93 -28.62 14.53 12.45
CA GLY A 93 -28.31 13.10 12.49
C GLY A 93 -26.87 12.76 12.08
N ILE A 94 -25.96 13.74 12.01
CA ILE A 94 -24.55 13.53 11.68
C ILE A 94 -23.69 13.77 12.89
N PHE A 95 -22.92 12.76 13.29
CA PHE A 95 -21.85 12.87 14.27
C PHE A 95 -20.54 13.26 13.58
N ALA A 96 -20.06 14.46 13.85
CA ALA A 96 -18.84 15.02 13.29
C ALA A 96 -17.85 15.34 14.41
N MET A 97 -16.60 14.94 14.21
CA MET A 97 -15.48 15.28 15.08
C MET A 97 -14.44 15.94 14.19
N ALA A 98 -14.20 17.24 14.43
CA ALA A 98 -13.22 18.01 13.70
C ALA A 98 -11.86 17.87 14.35
N ASP A 99 -10.87 17.41 13.58
CA ASP A 99 -9.53 17.10 14.09
C ASP A 99 -8.94 18.31 14.82
N ILE A 100 -9.01 19.51 14.22
CA ILE A 100 -8.64 20.77 14.87
C ILE A 100 -9.63 21.89 14.49
N LEU A 101 -10.19 22.55 15.51
CA LEU A 101 -11.07 23.71 15.38
C LEU A 101 -10.38 24.94 16.00
N VAL A 102 -10.20 26.00 15.20
CA VAL A 102 -9.43 27.19 15.59
C VAL A 102 -10.29 28.45 15.53
N ARG A 103 -10.29 29.25 16.59
CA ARG A 103 -11.03 30.49 16.68
C ARG A 103 -10.31 31.60 15.93
N ASN A 104 -11.04 32.30 15.07
CA ASN A 104 -10.55 33.45 14.30
C ASN A 104 -11.49 34.64 14.52
N GLY A 105 -11.32 35.33 15.66
CA GLY A 105 -12.28 36.34 16.11
C GLY A 105 -13.60 35.71 16.54
N ASN A 106 -14.69 36.05 15.85
CA ASN A 106 -16.04 35.52 16.15
C ASN A 106 -16.42 34.30 15.31
N ILE A 107 -15.59 33.92 14.33
CA ILE A 107 -15.80 32.77 13.46
C ILE A 107 -14.77 31.67 13.77
N TRP A 108 -15.03 30.46 13.30
CA TRP A 108 -14.16 29.29 13.51
C TRP A 108 -13.67 28.71 12.18
N ASP A 109 -12.41 28.30 12.16
CA ASP A 109 -11.80 27.62 11.03
C ASP A 109 -11.64 26.13 11.36
N ILE A 110 -11.94 25.26 10.40
CA ILE A 110 -11.82 23.79 10.51
C ILE A 110 -10.54 23.35 9.80
N TYR A 111 -9.79 22.46 10.44
CA TYR A 111 -8.60 21.82 9.88
C TYR A 111 -8.76 20.30 9.98
N GLU A 112 -8.92 19.64 8.83
CA GLU A 112 -8.98 18.19 8.73
C GLU A 112 -7.59 17.65 8.34
N VAL A 113 -7.05 16.74 9.14
CA VAL A 113 -5.67 16.25 9.04
C VAL A 113 -5.64 14.91 8.31
N LYS A 114 -4.74 14.78 7.32
CA LYS A 114 -4.57 13.56 6.51
C LYS A 114 -3.10 13.15 6.43
N ALA A 115 -2.82 11.91 6.80
CA ALA A 115 -1.55 11.22 6.54
C ALA A 115 -1.40 10.86 5.04
N SER A 116 -1.42 11.87 4.17
CA SER A 116 -1.25 11.73 2.73
C SER A 116 -0.45 12.90 2.18
N THR A 117 0.14 12.72 1.00
CA THR A 117 0.98 13.74 0.35
C THR A 117 0.23 14.69 -0.57
N TYR A 118 -1.06 14.45 -0.79
CA TYR A 118 -1.94 15.25 -1.63
C TYR A 118 -3.39 15.12 -1.16
N VAL A 119 -4.22 16.09 -1.53
CA VAL A 119 -5.66 16.08 -1.25
C VAL A 119 -6.38 15.08 -2.17
N LYS A 120 -7.19 14.19 -1.60
CA LYS A 120 -8.03 13.23 -2.31
C LYS A 120 -9.48 13.68 -2.30
N GLU A 121 -10.23 13.27 -3.31
CA GLU A 121 -11.64 13.65 -3.49
C GLU A 121 -12.51 13.37 -2.26
N TYR A 122 -12.38 12.19 -1.65
CA TYR A 122 -13.18 11.84 -0.46
C TYR A 122 -12.77 12.62 0.80
N TYR A 123 -11.62 13.31 0.83
CA TYR A 123 -11.29 14.24 1.91
C TYR A 123 -12.18 15.48 1.85
N LEU A 124 -12.53 15.91 0.63
CA LEU A 124 -13.41 17.04 0.38
C LEU A 124 -14.83 16.69 0.82
N ASP A 125 -15.30 15.46 0.56
CA ASP A 125 -16.58 14.97 1.10
C ASP A 125 -16.57 14.95 2.64
N ASP A 126 -15.46 14.54 3.25
CA ASP A 126 -15.32 14.44 4.71
C ASP A 126 -15.38 15.82 5.38
N ILE A 127 -14.57 16.79 4.93
CA ILE A 127 -14.61 18.14 5.48
C ILE A 127 -15.92 18.88 5.12
N SER A 128 -16.55 18.55 4.00
CA SER A 128 -17.84 19.14 3.61
C SER A 128 -18.98 18.70 4.50
N ILE A 129 -19.04 17.42 4.88
CA ILE A 129 -20.06 16.94 5.82
C ILE A 129 -19.83 17.49 7.23
N GLN A 130 -18.58 17.72 7.61
CA GLN A 130 -18.27 18.41 8.88
C GLN A 130 -18.73 19.85 8.86
N TRP A 131 -18.39 20.59 7.80
CA TRP A 131 -18.85 21.97 7.63
C TRP A 131 -20.37 22.05 7.71
N TYR A 132 -21.08 21.15 7.01
CA TYR A 132 -22.54 21.06 7.03
C TYR A 132 -23.10 20.90 8.46
N THR A 133 -22.50 20.03 9.26
CA THR A 133 -22.93 19.78 10.64
C THR A 133 -22.60 20.95 11.56
N ILE A 134 -21.38 21.47 11.49
CA ILE A 134 -20.87 22.47 12.43
C ILE A 134 -21.48 23.84 12.17
N THR A 135 -21.76 24.19 10.90
CA THR A 135 -22.36 25.49 10.54
C THR A 135 -23.78 25.69 11.11
N LYS A 136 -24.43 24.64 11.64
CA LYS A 136 -25.74 24.75 12.30
C LYS A 136 -25.65 25.41 13.68
N VAL A 137 -24.46 25.38 14.30
CA VAL A 137 -24.25 25.83 15.68
C VAL A 137 -23.12 26.85 15.83
N LEU A 138 -22.24 26.98 14.83
CA LEU A 138 -21.14 27.94 14.81
C LEU A 138 -21.05 28.65 13.45
N ASP A 139 -20.59 29.90 13.47
CA ASP A 139 -20.18 30.60 12.26
C ASP A 139 -18.79 30.12 11.83
N LEU A 140 -18.69 29.60 10.60
CA LEU A 140 -17.44 29.07 10.05
C LEU A 140 -16.81 30.05 9.05
N GLY A 141 -15.48 30.15 9.10
CA GLY A 141 -14.67 31.00 8.23
C GLY A 141 -14.01 30.21 7.10
N ARG A 142 -13.03 29.38 7.47
CA ARG A 142 -12.18 28.63 6.54
C ARG A 142 -12.18 27.14 6.82
N ALA A 143 -11.99 26.36 5.76
CA ALA A 143 -11.91 24.91 5.80
C ALA A 143 -10.60 24.48 5.15
N TYR A 144 -9.68 23.93 5.94
CA TYR A 144 -8.37 23.52 5.47
C TYR A 144 -8.23 22.00 5.51
N ILE A 145 -7.64 21.44 4.46
CA ILE A 145 -7.02 20.11 4.53
C ILE A 145 -5.56 20.29 4.93
N VAL A 146 -5.16 19.70 6.05
CA VAL A 146 -3.77 19.59 6.49
C VAL A 146 -3.23 18.26 6.01
N HIS A 147 -2.14 18.26 5.25
CA HIS A 147 -1.56 17.03 4.73
C HIS A 147 -0.04 17.12 4.67
N ILE A 148 0.63 15.98 4.47
CA ILE A 148 2.09 15.90 4.45
C ILE A 148 2.63 16.60 3.20
N ASN A 149 3.61 17.47 3.39
CA ASN A 149 4.38 18.10 2.35
C ASN A 149 5.44 17.13 1.81
N ASN A 150 5.19 16.51 0.65
CA ASN A 150 6.15 15.59 0.05
C ASN A 150 7.48 16.23 -0.37
N LYS A 151 7.60 17.57 -0.36
CA LYS A 151 8.86 18.27 -0.64
C LYS A 151 9.68 18.55 0.62
N TYR A 152 9.13 18.28 1.80
CA TYR A 152 9.88 18.40 3.05
C TYR A 152 11.06 17.44 3.04
N VAL A 153 12.22 17.92 3.47
CA VAL A 153 13.43 17.14 3.70
C VAL A 153 13.86 17.44 5.13
N ARG A 154 13.99 16.42 5.97
CA ARG A 154 14.40 16.64 7.36
C ARG A 154 15.86 17.09 7.43
N THR A 155 16.13 18.11 8.24
CA THR A 155 17.48 18.57 8.57
C THR A 155 17.52 18.98 10.03
N GLY A 156 18.16 18.16 10.87
CA GLY A 156 18.17 18.29 12.31
C GLY A 156 16.80 17.98 12.94
N ASP A 157 16.32 18.92 13.75
CA ASP A 157 15.04 18.80 14.45
C ASP A 157 13.86 18.81 13.48
N LEU A 158 12.79 18.10 13.84
CA LEU A 158 11.60 17.99 13.00
C LEU A 158 10.84 19.33 12.97
N SER A 159 10.67 19.92 11.78
CA SER A 159 9.88 21.14 11.60
C SER A 159 8.44 20.80 11.17
N ILE A 160 7.50 20.78 12.12
CA ILE A 160 6.08 20.46 11.83
C ILE A 160 5.47 21.41 10.81
N ARG A 161 5.83 22.70 10.87
CA ARG A 161 5.34 23.74 9.96
C ARG A 161 5.78 23.53 8.51
N GLU A 162 6.92 22.86 8.29
CA GLU A 162 7.42 22.53 6.96
C GLU A 162 6.99 21.14 6.51
N LEU A 163 6.86 20.19 7.45
CA LEU A 163 6.36 18.84 7.23
C LEU A 163 4.89 18.84 6.79
N LEU A 164 4.06 19.71 7.37
CA LEU A 164 2.63 19.77 7.08
C LEU A 164 2.28 21.00 6.22
N LYS A 165 1.58 20.74 5.12
CA LYS A 165 0.99 21.75 4.24
C LYS A 165 -0.48 21.92 4.58
N ARG A 166 -0.97 23.15 4.47
CA ARG A 166 -2.39 23.51 4.62
C ARG A 166 -2.92 23.96 3.27
N GLU A 167 -4.00 23.36 2.80
CA GLU A 167 -4.70 23.78 1.58
C GLU A 167 -6.10 24.26 1.94
N ASP A 168 -6.44 25.49 1.54
CA ASP A 168 -7.77 26.08 1.74
C ASP A 168 -8.75 25.49 0.73
N MET A 169 -9.76 24.76 1.22
CA MET A 169 -10.79 24.09 0.44
C MET A 169 -12.17 24.76 0.60
N THR A 170 -12.25 25.96 1.18
CA THR A 170 -13.53 26.60 1.53
C THR A 170 -14.48 26.71 0.34
N ASP A 171 -14.03 27.17 -0.82
CA ASP A 171 -14.92 27.36 -1.98
C ASP A 171 -15.53 26.03 -2.43
N ILE A 172 -14.72 24.96 -2.50
CA ILE A 172 -15.17 23.61 -2.86
C ILE A 172 -16.14 23.06 -1.81
N VAL A 173 -15.87 23.29 -0.53
CA VAL A 173 -16.72 22.87 0.57
C VAL A 173 -18.09 23.54 0.49
N LEU A 174 -18.12 24.85 0.22
CA LEU A 174 -19.35 25.62 0.07
C LEU A 174 -20.18 25.16 -1.13
N GLU A 175 -19.54 24.87 -2.27
CA GLU A 175 -20.21 24.33 -3.47
C GLU A 175 -20.93 23.00 -3.19
N ARG A 176 -20.39 22.15 -2.30
CA ARG A 176 -21.00 20.84 -1.98
C ARG A 176 -22.18 20.90 -1.02
N GLN A 177 -22.42 22.04 -0.35
CA GLN A 177 -23.42 22.12 0.72
C GLN A 177 -24.85 21.87 0.23
N GLU A 178 -25.16 22.27 -1.01
CA GLU A 178 -26.51 22.11 -1.57
C GLU A 178 -26.91 20.64 -1.77
N GLU A 179 -25.96 19.77 -2.07
CA GLU A 179 -26.23 18.35 -2.36
C GLU A 179 -26.33 17.47 -1.10
N ILE A 180 -25.73 17.91 0.02
CA ILE A 180 -25.63 17.10 1.24
C ILE A 180 -27.00 16.69 1.80
N PRO A 181 -27.99 17.59 1.98
CA PRO A 181 -29.29 17.21 2.52
C PRO A 181 -30.00 16.13 1.72
N GLN A 182 -29.94 16.19 0.39
CA GLN A 182 -30.54 15.17 -0.47
C GLN A 182 -29.84 13.82 -0.28
N LYS A 183 -28.50 13.79 -0.30
CA LYS A 183 -27.73 12.56 -0.09
C LYS A 183 -28.02 11.94 1.28
N LEU A 184 -28.15 12.75 2.32
CA LEU A 184 -28.51 12.29 3.66
C LEU A 184 -29.92 11.69 3.70
N HIS A 185 -30.89 12.34 3.04
CA HIS A 185 -32.24 11.81 2.95
C HIS A 185 -32.28 10.46 2.21
N GLU A 186 -31.57 10.34 1.08
CA GLU A 186 -31.45 9.07 0.34
C GLU A 186 -30.84 7.96 1.20
N MET A 187 -29.77 8.25 1.95
CA MET A 187 -29.17 7.30 2.89
C MET A 187 -30.15 6.89 3.99
N GLU A 188 -30.90 7.85 4.54
CA GLU A 188 -31.90 7.57 5.57
C GLU A 188 -33.00 6.64 5.07
N GLU A 189 -33.55 6.89 3.89
CA GLU A 189 -34.60 6.06 3.29
C GLU A 189 -34.10 4.65 2.99
N ILE A 190 -32.88 4.53 2.44
CA ILE A 190 -32.26 3.23 2.20
C ILE A 190 -32.12 2.44 3.50
N LEU A 191 -31.70 3.10 4.58
CA LEU A 191 -31.50 2.47 5.87
C LEU A 191 -32.79 2.07 6.59
N LYS A 192 -33.96 2.61 6.19
CA LYS A 192 -35.28 2.15 6.68
C LYS A 192 -35.80 0.95 5.90
N GLY A 193 -35.33 0.76 4.67
CA GLY A 193 -35.80 -0.27 3.76
C GLY A 193 -35.12 -1.63 3.90
N ASN A 194 -35.42 -2.52 2.96
CA ASN A 194 -34.71 -3.78 2.78
C ASN A 194 -33.31 -3.55 2.18
N GLU A 195 -32.47 -4.59 2.17
CA GLU A 195 -31.15 -4.57 1.52
C GLU A 195 -31.27 -4.01 0.08
N PRO A 196 -30.56 -2.92 -0.26
CA PRO A 196 -30.63 -2.34 -1.59
C PRO A 196 -29.99 -3.28 -2.62
N HIS A 197 -30.64 -3.44 -3.77
CA HIS A 197 -30.18 -4.31 -4.84
C HIS A 197 -29.08 -3.63 -5.68
N ILE A 198 -27.87 -3.60 -5.13
CA ILE A 198 -26.65 -3.13 -5.81
C ILE A 198 -25.74 -4.33 -6.07
N ASP A 199 -25.39 -4.53 -7.34
CA ASP A 199 -24.48 -5.58 -7.78
C ASP A 199 -23.02 -5.16 -7.58
N ILE A 200 -22.07 -6.11 -7.68
CA ILE A 200 -20.64 -5.82 -7.59
C ILE A 200 -20.17 -4.90 -8.73
N GLY A 201 -19.12 -4.11 -8.46
CA GLY A 201 -18.59 -3.17 -9.44
C GLY A 201 -17.30 -2.49 -9.00
N PRO A 202 -16.74 -1.56 -9.81
CA PRO A 202 -15.56 -0.80 -9.44
C PRO A 202 -15.69 -0.04 -8.11
N HIS A 203 -16.90 0.35 -7.73
CA HIS A 203 -17.20 0.98 -6.44
C HIS A 203 -16.88 0.08 -5.23
N CYS A 204 -16.68 -1.23 -5.41
CA CYS A 204 -16.22 -2.12 -4.35
C CYS A 204 -14.78 -1.81 -3.90
N PHE A 205 -13.99 -1.07 -4.69
CA PHE A 205 -12.56 -0.84 -4.46
C PHE A 205 -12.14 0.64 -4.46
N ASN A 206 -13.09 1.56 -4.60
CA ASN A 206 -12.80 2.99 -4.69
C ASN A 206 -13.86 3.80 -3.93
N PRO A 207 -13.48 4.76 -3.05
CA PRO A 207 -12.11 5.12 -2.67
C PRO A 207 -11.41 4.12 -1.75
N PHE A 208 -12.16 3.17 -1.16
CA PHE A 208 -11.62 2.13 -0.30
C PHE A 208 -12.02 0.73 -0.79
N GLU A 209 -11.22 -0.28 -0.46
CA GLU A 209 -11.69 -1.66 -0.54
C GLU A 209 -12.83 -1.89 0.45
N CYS A 210 -13.96 -2.40 -0.05
CA CYS A 210 -15.14 -2.63 0.74
C CYS A 210 -14.95 -3.89 1.61
N ASP A 211 -15.08 -3.73 2.92
CA ASP A 211 -15.02 -4.83 3.90
C ASP A 211 -16.18 -5.83 3.83
N PHE A 212 -17.13 -5.64 2.90
CA PHE A 212 -18.17 -6.62 2.55
C PHE A 212 -17.89 -7.35 1.23
N VAL A 213 -16.70 -7.20 0.63
CA VAL A 213 -16.30 -7.96 -0.57
C VAL A 213 -16.56 -9.46 -0.41
N PRO A 214 -16.17 -10.14 0.70
CA PRO A 214 -16.44 -11.58 0.86
C PRO A 214 -17.92 -11.95 0.76
N PHE A 215 -18.82 -11.08 1.23
CA PHE A 215 -20.26 -11.30 1.14
C PHE A 215 -20.78 -11.01 -0.27
N CYS A 216 -20.50 -9.82 -0.81
CA CYS A 216 -21.04 -9.38 -2.10
C CYS A 216 -20.49 -10.17 -3.29
N TRP A 217 -19.26 -10.69 -3.19
CA TRP A 217 -18.57 -11.44 -4.24
C TRP A 217 -18.66 -12.96 -4.06
N ARG A 218 -19.46 -13.47 -3.11
CA ARG A 218 -19.54 -14.90 -2.77
C ARG A 218 -19.95 -15.81 -3.93
N HIS A 219 -20.63 -15.27 -4.94
CA HIS A 219 -21.05 -16.00 -6.15
C HIS A 219 -19.95 -16.05 -7.22
N ILE A 220 -18.87 -15.29 -7.06
CA ILE A 220 -17.73 -15.29 -7.97
C ILE A 220 -16.77 -16.43 -7.60
N PRO A 221 -16.31 -17.24 -8.58
CA PRO A 221 -15.30 -18.25 -8.32
C PRO A 221 -14.05 -17.65 -7.66
N GLN A 222 -13.55 -18.29 -6.60
CA GLN A 222 -12.37 -17.83 -5.87
C GLN A 222 -11.05 -17.97 -6.66
N LYS A 223 -11.06 -18.79 -7.71
CA LYS A 223 -9.95 -18.99 -8.63
C LYS A 223 -10.48 -19.08 -10.05
N ASN A 224 -9.66 -18.66 -11.00
CA ASN A 224 -9.95 -18.73 -12.42
C ASN A 224 -11.24 -18.01 -12.79
N SER A 225 -11.59 -16.95 -12.06
CA SER A 225 -12.71 -16.09 -12.40
C SER A 225 -12.36 -15.20 -13.60
N VAL A 226 -13.36 -14.65 -14.26
CA VAL A 226 -13.12 -13.60 -15.29
C VAL A 226 -12.41 -12.37 -14.73
N PHE A 227 -12.46 -12.16 -13.40
CA PHE A 227 -11.76 -11.07 -12.73
C PHE A 227 -10.27 -11.36 -12.47
N ASP A 228 -9.82 -12.61 -12.67
CA ASP A 228 -8.40 -12.99 -12.64
C ASP A 228 -7.69 -12.74 -13.99
N LEU A 229 -8.40 -12.25 -15.00
CA LEU A 229 -7.84 -11.93 -16.30
C LEU A 229 -6.88 -10.73 -16.23
N SER A 230 -5.61 -10.99 -16.50
CA SER A 230 -4.59 -9.96 -16.59
C SER A 230 -4.78 -9.13 -17.85
N TYR A 231 -4.61 -7.80 -17.73
CA TYR A 231 -4.72 -6.84 -18.84
C TYR A 231 -6.07 -6.84 -19.58
N ALA A 232 -7.16 -7.26 -18.94
CA ALA A 232 -8.48 -7.35 -19.57
C ALA A 232 -9.12 -6.00 -19.93
N ARG A 233 -8.63 -4.88 -19.39
CA ARG A 233 -9.05 -3.50 -19.75
C ARG A 233 -10.58 -3.30 -19.76
N GLY A 234 -11.29 -3.88 -18.79
CA GLY A 234 -12.74 -3.76 -18.65
C GLY A 234 -13.52 -4.93 -19.26
N LYS A 235 -12.89 -5.78 -20.07
CA LYS A 235 -13.52 -6.97 -20.67
C LYS A 235 -14.01 -7.98 -19.64
N GLN A 236 -13.40 -8.04 -18.46
CA GLN A 236 -13.89 -8.86 -17.36
C GLN A 236 -15.31 -8.45 -16.93
N TRP A 237 -15.65 -7.15 -17.00
CA TRP A 237 -17.00 -6.67 -16.69
C TRP A 237 -17.99 -6.93 -17.83
N ASP A 238 -17.53 -6.88 -19.09
CA ASP A 238 -18.34 -7.28 -20.25
C ASP A 238 -18.74 -8.76 -20.15
N LEU A 239 -17.78 -9.63 -19.81
CA LEU A 239 -17.99 -11.07 -19.59
C LEU A 239 -18.93 -11.33 -18.41
N TYR A 240 -18.69 -10.68 -17.27
CA TYR A 240 -19.55 -10.80 -16.09
C TYR A 240 -21.02 -10.43 -16.40
N ARG A 241 -21.25 -9.33 -17.14
CA ARG A 241 -22.59 -8.91 -17.59
C ARG A 241 -23.27 -9.90 -18.54
N GLN A 242 -22.50 -10.76 -19.22
CA GLN A 242 -23.00 -11.83 -20.07
C GLN A 242 -23.24 -13.13 -19.29
N GLY A 243 -23.04 -13.14 -17.97
CA GLY A 243 -23.18 -14.31 -17.11
C GLY A 243 -21.97 -15.25 -17.14
N VAL A 244 -20.83 -14.83 -17.71
CA VAL A 244 -19.58 -15.59 -17.72
C VAL A 244 -18.82 -15.26 -16.44
N LEU A 245 -18.64 -16.26 -15.56
CA LEU A 245 -18.03 -16.06 -14.24
C LEU A 245 -16.61 -16.60 -14.16
N SER A 246 -16.30 -17.62 -14.97
CA SER A 246 -15.00 -18.31 -15.00
C SER A 246 -14.27 -18.17 -16.35
N ILE A 247 -12.96 -18.41 -16.34
CA ILE A 247 -12.12 -18.37 -17.55
C ILE A 247 -12.51 -19.49 -18.53
N GLU A 248 -12.95 -20.63 -17.99
CA GLU A 248 -13.41 -21.80 -18.74
C GLU A 248 -14.64 -21.50 -19.60
N GLU A 249 -15.52 -20.63 -19.11
CA GLU A 249 -16.78 -20.25 -19.77
C GLU A 249 -16.61 -19.18 -20.86
N ILE A 250 -15.41 -18.58 -21.00
CA ILE A 250 -15.18 -17.51 -21.98
C ILE A 250 -15.37 -18.08 -23.41
N PRO A 251 -16.25 -17.48 -24.25
CA PRO A 251 -16.43 -17.92 -25.63
C PRO A 251 -15.15 -17.76 -26.45
N ASP A 252 -14.87 -18.72 -27.33
CA ASP A 252 -13.64 -18.70 -28.16
C ASP A 252 -13.62 -17.57 -29.20
N ASP A 253 -14.80 -17.06 -29.57
CA ASP A 253 -14.98 -15.91 -30.47
C ASP A 253 -15.00 -14.56 -29.72
N PHE A 254 -14.90 -14.56 -28.38
CA PHE A 254 -14.83 -13.33 -27.60
C PHE A 254 -13.49 -12.63 -27.81
N TYR A 255 -13.53 -11.39 -28.28
CA TYR A 255 -12.31 -10.63 -28.56
C TYR A 255 -11.55 -10.24 -27.28
N LEU A 256 -10.33 -10.77 -27.16
CA LEU A 256 -9.37 -10.46 -26.09
C LEU A 256 -8.06 -9.93 -26.69
N GLY A 257 -7.38 -9.04 -25.95
CA GLY A 257 -6.03 -8.62 -26.29
C GLY A 257 -5.04 -9.79 -26.21
N VAL A 258 -3.92 -9.71 -26.94
CA VAL A 258 -2.94 -10.81 -27.10
C VAL A 258 -2.54 -11.47 -25.77
N ASN A 259 -2.24 -10.68 -24.74
CA ASN A 259 -1.82 -11.20 -23.44
C ASN A 259 -2.93 -11.95 -22.71
N THR A 260 -4.14 -11.40 -22.72
CA THR A 260 -5.31 -12.01 -22.08
C THR A 260 -5.75 -13.26 -22.85
N ALA A 261 -5.72 -13.24 -24.18
CA ALA A 261 -6.00 -14.40 -25.03
C ALA A 261 -4.99 -15.53 -24.78
N LEU A 262 -3.70 -15.20 -24.62
CA LEU A 262 -2.66 -16.18 -24.25
C LEU A 262 -2.94 -16.81 -22.88
N GLN A 263 -3.32 -16.00 -21.88
CA GLN A 263 -3.73 -16.50 -20.56
C GLN A 263 -4.89 -17.49 -20.69
N VAL A 264 -5.98 -17.11 -21.36
CA VAL A 264 -7.17 -17.98 -21.55
C VAL A 264 -6.82 -19.26 -22.28
N LYS A 265 -6.03 -19.18 -23.37
CA LYS A 265 -5.61 -20.35 -24.14
C LYS A 265 -4.85 -21.37 -23.28
N HIS A 266 -3.83 -20.90 -22.56
CA HIS A 266 -2.99 -21.78 -21.75
C HIS A 266 -3.70 -22.26 -20.47
N HIS A 267 -4.63 -21.47 -19.96
CA HIS A 267 -5.54 -21.90 -18.89
C HIS A 267 -6.40 -23.09 -19.33
N LYS A 268 -7.09 -22.95 -20.47
CA LYS A 268 -7.99 -23.99 -21.01
C LYS A 268 -7.26 -25.27 -21.45
N SER A 269 -6.06 -25.13 -22.02
CA SER A 269 -5.28 -26.27 -22.54
C SER A 269 -4.42 -26.96 -21.47
N GLY A 270 -4.00 -26.25 -20.42
CA GLY A 270 -3.04 -26.74 -19.45
C GLY A 270 -1.60 -26.85 -19.99
N GLU A 271 -1.34 -26.40 -21.22
CA GLU A 271 -0.03 -26.51 -21.86
C GLU A 271 0.96 -25.45 -21.33
N VAL A 272 2.19 -25.85 -21.07
CA VAL A 272 3.31 -24.94 -20.78
C VAL A 272 3.94 -24.49 -22.09
N LYS A 273 4.11 -23.18 -22.26
CA LYS A 273 4.85 -22.60 -23.39
C LYS A 273 6.29 -22.34 -23.01
N ILE A 274 7.23 -22.85 -23.81
CA ILE A 274 8.67 -22.62 -23.65
C ILE A 274 9.27 -22.27 -25.02
N ASP A 275 9.76 -21.04 -25.17
CA ASP A 275 10.53 -20.56 -26.31
C ASP A 275 12.02 -20.68 -25.97
N LYS A 276 12.61 -21.83 -26.30
CA LYS A 276 13.98 -22.18 -25.91
C LYS A 276 15.03 -21.25 -26.52
N GLU A 277 14.83 -20.83 -27.77
CA GLU A 277 15.76 -19.93 -28.45
C GLU A 277 15.81 -18.58 -27.73
N LYS A 278 14.65 -17.99 -27.41
CA LYS A 278 14.58 -16.72 -26.67
C LYS A 278 15.06 -16.81 -25.23
N ILE A 279 14.86 -17.95 -24.58
CA ILE A 279 15.41 -18.18 -23.23
C ILE A 279 16.94 -18.33 -23.30
N SER A 280 17.48 -19.04 -24.30
CA SER A 280 18.93 -19.17 -24.49
C SER A 280 19.57 -17.81 -24.77
N GLU A 281 19.02 -17.03 -25.71
CA GLU A 281 19.48 -15.66 -26.00
C GLU A 281 19.53 -14.79 -24.75
N PHE A 282 18.53 -14.92 -23.86
CA PHE A 282 18.51 -14.19 -22.59
C PHE A 282 19.60 -14.70 -21.62
N LEU A 283 19.74 -16.01 -21.45
CA LEU A 283 20.73 -16.59 -20.55
C LEU A 283 22.17 -16.25 -20.95
N ASP A 284 22.45 -16.15 -22.25
CA ASP A 284 23.76 -15.75 -22.80
C ASP A 284 24.17 -14.31 -22.41
N THR A 285 23.23 -13.49 -21.96
CA THR A 285 23.53 -12.13 -21.44
C THR A 285 24.05 -12.13 -20.00
N ILE A 286 23.93 -13.25 -19.27
CA ILE A 286 24.29 -13.36 -17.86
C ILE A 286 25.72 -13.89 -17.76
N VAL A 287 26.60 -13.12 -17.12
CA VAL A 287 28.05 -13.38 -17.04
C VAL A 287 28.46 -13.67 -15.59
N TYR A 288 29.31 -14.68 -15.40
CA TYR A 288 29.88 -15.04 -14.10
C TYR A 288 30.90 -14.00 -13.59
N PRO A 289 31.09 -13.87 -12.26
CA PRO A 289 30.22 -14.41 -11.21
C PRO A 289 28.82 -13.76 -11.25
N ILE A 290 27.79 -14.56 -11.02
CA ILE A 290 26.39 -14.10 -11.08
C ILE A 290 25.97 -13.66 -9.68
N ASN A 291 25.64 -12.38 -9.53
CA ASN A 291 25.29 -11.75 -8.25
C ASN A 291 23.76 -11.61 -8.17
N PHE A 292 23.06 -12.59 -7.62
CA PHE A 292 21.61 -12.50 -7.39
C PHE A 292 21.34 -11.59 -6.20
N PHE A 293 20.65 -10.48 -6.42
CA PHE A 293 20.61 -9.37 -5.49
C PHE A 293 19.18 -8.84 -5.31
N ASP A 294 18.82 -8.53 -4.07
CA ASP A 294 17.49 -8.04 -3.69
C ASP A 294 17.58 -7.04 -2.53
N PHE A 295 16.66 -6.07 -2.50
CA PHE A 295 16.56 -5.04 -1.47
C PHE A 295 15.24 -5.10 -0.72
N GLU A 296 15.32 -4.83 0.58
CA GLU A 296 14.16 -4.43 1.37
C GLU A 296 14.25 -2.96 1.78
N THR A 297 13.10 -2.27 1.69
CA THR A 297 12.98 -0.85 2.03
C THR A 297 11.88 -0.62 3.05
N PHE A 298 12.08 0.32 3.96
CA PHE A 298 11.01 0.88 4.78
C PHE A 298 10.66 2.28 4.29
N GLN A 299 9.49 2.78 4.69
CA GLN A 299 9.09 4.17 4.44
C GLN A 299 8.24 4.65 5.61
N GLU A 300 8.32 5.95 5.91
CA GLU A 300 7.63 6.57 7.05
C GLU A 300 7.00 7.88 6.62
N ALA A 301 5.82 8.17 7.16
CA ALA A 301 5.13 9.44 6.92
C ALA A 301 5.91 10.62 7.53
N VAL A 302 6.53 10.39 8.69
CA VAL A 302 7.33 11.36 9.43
C VAL A 302 8.80 10.93 9.31
N PRO A 303 9.65 11.68 8.58
CA PRO A 303 11.05 11.31 8.41
C PRO A 303 11.79 11.24 9.75
N ARG A 304 12.56 10.17 9.97
CA ARG A 304 13.38 9.97 11.18
C ARG A 304 14.81 10.45 11.01
N PHE A 305 15.33 10.40 9.79
CA PHE A 305 16.75 10.65 9.50
C PHE A 305 16.93 11.96 8.74
N ASP A 306 18.13 12.54 8.86
CA ASP A 306 18.52 13.71 8.06
C ASP A 306 18.53 13.36 6.57
N ASN A 307 18.16 14.32 5.73
CA ASN A 307 18.05 14.12 4.28
C ASN A 307 17.06 13.00 3.90
N GLN A 308 16.01 12.79 4.69
CA GLN A 308 14.90 11.90 4.37
C GLN A 308 13.65 12.73 4.09
N ARG A 309 12.89 12.34 3.05
CA ARG A 309 11.59 12.88 2.71
C ARG A 309 10.45 12.00 3.23
N PRO A 310 9.25 12.55 3.46
CA PRO A 310 8.08 11.75 3.78
C PRO A 310 7.78 10.69 2.71
N TYR A 311 7.52 9.46 3.16
CA TYR A 311 7.30 8.27 2.33
C TYR A 311 8.44 7.96 1.34
N GLU A 312 9.64 8.46 1.61
CA GLU A 312 10.83 8.01 0.89
C GLU A 312 11.10 6.55 1.25
N LYS A 313 11.37 5.74 0.22
CA LYS A 313 11.80 4.35 0.40
C LYS A 313 13.28 4.35 0.77
N ILE A 314 13.58 3.88 1.97
CA ILE A 314 14.93 3.79 2.50
C ILE A 314 15.34 2.32 2.54
N PRO A 315 16.36 1.91 1.75
CA PRO A 315 16.92 0.57 1.85
C PRO A 315 17.48 0.33 3.25
N PHE A 316 17.07 -0.77 3.89
CA PHE A 316 17.57 -1.17 5.21
C PHE A 316 18.20 -2.54 5.22
N GLN A 317 17.95 -3.34 4.20
CA GLN A 317 18.43 -4.71 4.11
C GLN A 317 18.69 -5.07 2.64
N TYR A 318 19.68 -5.92 2.41
CA TYR A 318 19.85 -6.62 1.16
C TYR A 318 20.20 -8.08 1.40
N SER A 319 19.93 -8.89 0.38
CA SER A 319 20.47 -10.24 0.27
C SER A 319 21.25 -10.40 -1.02
N LEU A 320 22.27 -11.24 -0.99
CA LEU A 320 23.16 -11.49 -2.11
C LEU A 320 23.57 -12.95 -2.16
N HIS A 321 23.20 -13.66 -3.22
CA HIS A 321 23.80 -14.94 -3.57
C HIS A 321 24.77 -14.75 -4.73
N ILE A 322 26.02 -15.22 -4.58
CA ILE A 322 27.05 -15.13 -5.62
C ILE A 322 27.34 -16.54 -6.13
N LEU A 323 26.98 -16.79 -7.39
CA LEU A 323 27.33 -18.04 -8.06
C LEU A 323 28.62 -17.85 -8.86
N HIS A 324 29.64 -18.60 -8.50
CA HIS A 324 30.94 -18.62 -9.17
C HIS A 324 30.95 -19.62 -10.34
N GLU A 325 31.91 -19.45 -11.25
CA GLU A 325 32.05 -20.29 -12.45
C GLU A 325 32.34 -21.76 -12.13
N ASP A 326 32.99 -22.04 -10.99
CA ASP A 326 33.25 -23.38 -10.48
C ASP A 326 32.03 -24.03 -9.79
N GLY A 327 30.89 -23.32 -9.75
CA GLY A 327 29.64 -23.77 -9.16
C GLY A 327 29.49 -23.49 -7.66
N ILE A 328 30.46 -22.82 -7.02
CA ILE A 328 30.31 -22.41 -5.62
C ILE A 328 29.23 -21.32 -5.52
N LEU A 329 28.28 -21.53 -4.60
CA LEU A 329 27.25 -20.55 -4.25
C LEU A 329 27.55 -19.95 -2.87
N GLU A 330 28.03 -18.72 -2.85
CA GLU A 330 28.24 -17.93 -1.63
C GLU A 330 26.98 -17.13 -1.29
N HIS A 331 26.71 -16.92 0.01
CA HIS A 331 25.65 -16.03 0.47
C HIS A 331 26.20 -14.94 1.37
N LYS A 332 25.77 -13.70 1.13
CA LYS A 332 26.05 -12.51 1.93
C LYS A 332 24.74 -11.75 2.17
N GLU A 333 24.69 -11.00 3.25
CA GLU A 333 23.50 -10.25 3.64
C GLU A 333 23.85 -9.04 4.51
N PHE A 334 22.94 -8.08 4.56
CA PHE A 334 22.99 -6.95 5.48
C PHE A 334 21.61 -6.69 6.05
N LEU A 335 21.54 -6.35 7.34
CA LEU A 335 20.33 -5.84 7.98
C LEU A 335 20.70 -4.66 8.89
N GLY A 336 20.17 -3.49 8.56
CA GLY A 336 20.39 -2.25 9.30
C GLY A 336 19.96 -2.33 10.76
N ASP A 337 20.58 -1.49 11.59
CA ASP A 337 20.11 -1.24 12.94
C ASP A 337 18.86 -0.37 12.89
N GLU A 338 17.77 -0.83 13.52
CA GLU A 338 16.48 -0.17 13.47
C GLU A 338 16.46 1.24 14.08
N ASN A 339 17.48 1.63 14.84
CA ASN A 339 17.58 2.91 15.55
C ASN A 339 18.48 3.92 14.82
N SER A 340 19.17 3.52 13.75
CA SER A 340 20.11 4.37 13.01
C SER A 340 19.78 4.41 11.53
N ASP A 341 20.31 5.41 10.82
CA ASP A 341 20.17 5.50 9.37
C ASP A 341 21.03 4.42 8.67
N PRO A 342 20.41 3.45 7.97
CA PRO A 342 21.16 2.34 7.37
C PRO A 342 21.92 2.74 6.10
N ARG A 343 21.60 3.87 5.46
CA ARG A 343 21.99 4.16 4.06
C ARG A 343 23.49 4.17 3.84
N GLU A 344 24.27 4.74 4.75
CA GLU A 344 25.72 4.85 4.60
C GLU A 344 26.39 3.47 4.74
N LEU A 345 26.15 2.78 5.85
CA LEU A 345 26.74 1.46 6.12
C LEU A 345 26.32 0.42 5.07
N LEU A 346 25.04 0.42 4.69
CA LEU A 346 24.51 -0.43 3.63
C LEU A 346 25.22 -0.18 2.31
N SER A 347 25.43 1.09 1.93
CA SER A 347 26.12 1.46 0.68
C SER A 347 27.57 0.99 0.66
N GLN A 348 28.29 1.18 1.77
CA GLN A 348 29.67 0.71 1.91
C GLN A 348 29.76 -0.81 1.75
N GLN A 349 28.84 -1.54 2.40
CA GLN A 349 28.89 -2.99 2.39
C GLN A 349 28.48 -3.59 1.03
N ILE A 350 27.52 -3.00 0.31
CA ILE A 350 27.20 -3.41 -1.07
C ILE A 350 28.43 -3.35 -1.97
N LEU A 351 29.19 -2.25 -1.91
CA LEU A 351 30.39 -2.04 -2.73
C LEU A 351 31.52 -3.01 -2.37
N GLN A 352 31.51 -3.54 -1.14
CA GLN A 352 32.45 -4.57 -0.69
C GLN A 352 31.99 -5.98 -1.07
N ASP A 353 30.70 -6.25 -0.99
CA ASP A 353 30.14 -7.60 -1.05
C ASP A 353 29.87 -8.07 -2.48
N ILE A 354 29.34 -7.19 -3.34
CA ILE A 354 29.09 -7.49 -4.75
C ILE A 354 30.44 -7.71 -5.45
N ALA A 355 30.55 -8.81 -6.20
CA ALA A 355 31.76 -9.09 -6.95
C ALA A 355 32.08 -7.93 -7.91
N SER A 356 33.37 -7.64 -8.12
CA SER A 356 33.80 -6.50 -8.95
C SER A 356 33.46 -6.66 -10.44
N THR A 357 33.15 -7.88 -10.89
CA THR A 357 32.78 -8.22 -12.27
C THR A 357 31.55 -9.14 -12.30
N GLY A 358 31.05 -9.43 -13.51
CA GLY A 358 29.89 -10.30 -13.72
C GLY A 358 28.56 -9.56 -13.56
N SER A 359 27.47 -10.26 -13.87
CA SER A 359 26.11 -9.71 -13.88
C SER A 359 25.55 -9.57 -12.47
N ILE A 360 24.72 -8.56 -12.26
CA ILE A 360 23.87 -8.40 -11.08
C ILE A 360 22.45 -8.77 -11.50
N VAL A 361 21.93 -9.86 -10.98
CA VAL A 361 20.62 -10.38 -11.37
C VAL A 361 19.59 -10.00 -10.31
N ALA A 362 18.53 -9.31 -10.73
CA ALA A 362 17.39 -8.98 -9.88
C ALA A 362 16.10 -9.43 -10.57
N PHE A 363 15.04 -9.67 -9.78
CA PHE A 363 13.73 -10.01 -10.31
C PHE A 363 12.85 -8.76 -10.39
N SER A 364 12.74 -8.14 -11.57
CA SER A 364 12.19 -6.78 -11.79
C SER A 364 13.14 -5.63 -11.42
N GLN A 365 14.37 -5.67 -11.96
CA GLN A 365 15.54 -4.81 -11.65
C GLN A 365 15.31 -3.29 -11.51
N SER A 366 14.21 -2.78 -12.06
CA SER A 366 13.87 -1.35 -12.01
C SER A 366 13.80 -0.80 -10.58
N PHE A 367 13.36 -1.62 -9.62
CA PHE A 367 13.31 -1.23 -8.22
C PHE A 367 14.72 -1.12 -7.63
N GLU A 368 15.55 -2.15 -7.82
CA GLU A 368 16.92 -2.20 -7.29
C GLU A 368 17.77 -1.07 -7.87
N ILE A 369 17.69 -0.84 -9.19
CA ILE A 369 18.37 0.29 -9.85
C ILE A 369 17.92 1.63 -9.27
N THR A 370 16.62 1.78 -8.96
CA THR A 370 16.12 3.00 -8.32
C THR A 370 16.71 3.17 -6.91
N GLN A 371 16.81 2.10 -6.13
CA GLN A 371 17.41 2.16 -4.79
C GLN A 371 18.91 2.45 -4.84
N ILE A 372 19.66 1.88 -5.78
CA ILE A 372 21.07 2.23 -6.01
C ILE A 372 21.22 3.72 -6.31
N LYS A 373 20.35 4.30 -7.16
CA LYS A 373 20.35 5.75 -7.44
C LYS A 373 20.03 6.58 -6.20
N ASN A 374 19.06 6.16 -5.39
CA ASN A 374 18.71 6.85 -4.15
C ASN A 374 19.86 6.81 -3.15
N LEU A 375 20.53 5.66 -2.98
CA LEU A 375 21.72 5.52 -2.15
C LEU A 375 22.88 6.38 -2.65
N ALA A 376 23.08 6.47 -3.97
CA ALA A 376 24.09 7.34 -4.59
C ALA A 376 23.81 8.84 -4.38
N GLN A 377 22.54 9.24 -4.26
CA GLN A 377 22.16 10.61 -3.90
C GLN A 377 22.36 10.87 -2.40
N ALA A 378 22.02 9.91 -1.55
CA ALA A 378 22.17 10.02 -0.10
C ALA A 378 23.64 9.97 0.35
N ASN A 379 24.53 9.34 -0.44
CA ASN A 379 25.96 9.16 -0.13
C ASN A 379 26.85 9.73 -1.25
N PRO A 380 27.05 11.06 -1.32
CA PRO A 380 27.82 11.69 -2.40
C PRO A 380 29.24 11.12 -2.59
N ASN A 381 29.90 10.72 -1.50
CA ASN A 381 31.25 10.14 -1.54
C ASN A 381 31.31 8.74 -2.18
N LEU A 382 30.18 8.02 -2.24
CA LEU A 382 30.07 6.67 -2.82
C LEU A 382 29.29 6.68 -4.15
N SER A 383 28.84 7.86 -4.61
CA SER A 383 27.90 8.02 -5.72
C SER A 383 28.39 7.35 -7.00
N ASP A 384 29.60 7.68 -7.45
CA ASP A 384 30.16 7.13 -8.69
C ASP A 384 30.30 5.60 -8.65
N ALA A 385 30.73 5.06 -7.51
CA ALA A 385 30.90 3.62 -7.32
C ALA A 385 29.56 2.88 -7.32
N LEU A 386 28.54 3.44 -6.67
CA LEU A 386 27.18 2.88 -6.68
C LEU A 386 26.57 2.94 -8.08
N LEU A 387 26.66 4.07 -8.77
CA LEU A 387 26.12 4.24 -10.11
C LEU A 387 26.78 3.30 -11.13
N ALA A 388 28.06 2.96 -10.95
CA ALA A 388 28.76 2.00 -11.80
C ALA A 388 28.19 0.56 -11.72
N LEU A 389 27.39 0.23 -10.70
CA LEU A 389 26.71 -1.07 -10.62
C LEU A 389 25.55 -1.19 -11.62
N ILE A 390 24.94 -0.06 -12.01
CA ILE A 390 23.66 -0.03 -12.75
C ILE A 390 23.76 -0.77 -14.09
N ASP A 391 24.85 -0.58 -14.82
CA ASP A 391 25.03 -1.17 -16.15
C ASP A 391 25.24 -2.69 -16.13
N ARG A 392 25.43 -3.28 -14.94
CA ARG A 392 25.60 -4.73 -14.74
C ARG A 392 24.29 -5.45 -14.46
N PHE A 393 23.19 -4.72 -14.25
CA PHE A 393 21.90 -5.32 -13.90
C PHE A 393 21.27 -6.08 -15.09
N VAL A 394 20.77 -7.28 -14.80
CA VAL A 394 19.99 -8.12 -15.72
C VAL A 394 18.69 -8.54 -15.04
N ASP A 395 17.56 -8.36 -15.73
CA ASP A 395 16.23 -8.63 -15.19
C ASP A 395 15.81 -10.09 -15.42
N LEU A 396 15.79 -10.90 -14.35
CA LEU A 396 15.36 -12.29 -14.41
C LEU A 396 13.86 -12.46 -14.72
N ALA A 397 13.05 -11.42 -14.55
CA ALA A 397 11.64 -11.45 -14.92
C ALA A 397 11.44 -11.44 -16.45
N TYR A 398 12.46 -11.06 -17.24
CA TYR A 398 12.34 -10.80 -18.67
C TYR A 398 11.72 -11.97 -19.48
N PRO A 399 12.13 -13.25 -19.30
CA PRO A 399 11.53 -14.37 -20.03
C PRO A 399 10.04 -14.60 -19.69
N PHE A 400 9.62 -14.27 -18.47
CA PHE A 400 8.25 -14.44 -17.99
C PHE A 400 7.35 -13.26 -18.39
N GLN A 401 7.91 -12.05 -18.39
CA GLN A 401 7.24 -10.83 -18.85
C GLN A 401 6.87 -10.97 -20.33
N HIS A 402 7.80 -11.44 -21.16
CA HIS A 402 7.61 -11.64 -22.60
C HIS A 402 6.95 -12.97 -22.98
N LYS A 403 6.58 -13.80 -21.99
CA LYS A 403 5.91 -15.09 -22.19
C LYS A 403 6.73 -16.05 -23.07
N TYR A 404 8.06 -15.98 -22.98
CA TYR A 404 8.97 -16.99 -23.52
C TYR A 404 8.89 -18.26 -22.67
N TYR A 405 8.81 -18.09 -21.35
CA TYR A 405 8.37 -19.15 -20.44
C TYR A 405 6.99 -18.77 -19.89
N TYR A 406 5.96 -19.57 -20.16
CA TYR A 406 4.63 -19.38 -19.61
C TYR A 406 4.00 -20.69 -19.14
N HIS A 407 3.75 -20.77 -17.84
CA HIS A 407 3.02 -21.86 -17.21
C HIS A 407 1.56 -21.43 -16.95
N PRO A 408 0.54 -22.30 -17.14
CA PRO A 408 -0.86 -21.97 -16.85
C PRO A 408 -1.07 -21.41 -15.44
N GLY A 409 -0.39 -21.99 -14.45
CA GLY A 409 -0.40 -21.53 -13.04
C GLY A 409 0.09 -20.10 -12.81
N PHE A 410 0.73 -19.45 -13.79
CA PHE A 410 1.08 -18.04 -13.69
C PHE A 410 -0.14 -17.11 -13.76
N ASN A 411 -1.28 -17.57 -14.30
CA ASN A 411 -2.54 -16.79 -14.37
C ASN A 411 -2.36 -15.37 -14.94
N GLY A 412 -1.58 -15.26 -16.04
CA GLY A 412 -1.28 -13.98 -16.69
C GLY A 412 -0.25 -13.09 -15.97
N ARG A 413 0.14 -13.44 -14.74
CA ARG A 413 1.11 -12.71 -13.91
C ARG A 413 2.53 -13.27 -14.11
N TYR A 414 3.51 -12.65 -13.47
CA TYR A 414 4.92 -13.07 -13.54
C TYR A 414 5.76 -12.63 -12.34
N SER A 415 5.16 -12.15 -11.24
CA SER A 415 5.95 -11.81 -10.05
C SER A 415 6.63 -13.06 -9.49
N ILE A 416 7.74 -12.88 -8.76
CA ILE A 416 8.50 -14.01 -8.20
C ILE A 416 7.62 -14.88 -7.28
N LYS A 417 6.70 -14.27 -6.51
CA LYS A 417 5.74 -14.95 -5.64
C LYS A 417 4.66 -15.74 -6.41
N VAL A 418 4.56 -15.57 -7.73
CA VAL A 418 3.73 -16.40 -8.61
C VAL A 418 4.60 -17.44 -9.32
N VAL A 419 5.74 -17.02 -9.88
CA VAL A 419 6.63 -17.88 -10.67
C VAL A 419 7.22 -19.00 -9.82
N LEU A 420 7.80 -18.66 -8.67
CA LEU A 420 8.50 -19.63 -7.80
C LEU A 420 7.59 -20.79 -7.35
N PRO A 421 6.44 -20.57 -6.68
CA PRO A 421 5.59 -21.68 -6.25
C PRO A 421 4.94 -22.43 -7.41
N THR A 422 4.80 -21.79 -8.60
CA THR A 422 4.28 -22.49 -9.78
C THR A 422 5.31 -23.47 -10.36
N LEU A 423 6.60 -23.10 -10.35
CA LEU A 423 7.68 -23.94 -10.86
C LEU A 423 8.17 -24.96 -9.82
N PHE A 424 7.95 -24.70 -8.53
CA PHE A 424 8.39 -25.54 -7.41
C PHE A 424 7.26 -25.76 -6.38
N PRO A 425 6.12 -26.34 -6.76
CA PRO A 425 4.93 -26.43 -5.91
C PRO A 425 5.12 -27.27 -4.62
N ASP A 426 6.05 -28.23 -4.65
CA ASP A 426 6.30 -29.18 -3.55
C ASP A 426 7.68 -28.97 -2.89
N ASN A 427 8.23 -27.75 -2.96
CA ASN A 427 9.50 -27.41 -2.32
C ASN A 427 9.31 -26.49 -1.11
N ASP A 428 9.31 -27.12 0.07
CA ASP A 428 9.17 -26.45 1.37
C ASP A 428 10.24 -25.39 1.64
N GLU A 429 11.47 -25.58 1.13
CA GLU A 429 12.56 -24.61 1.31
C GLU A 429 12.32 -23.31 0.54
N LEU A 430 11.42 -23.34 -0.46
CA LEU A 430 11.08 -22.20 -1.32
C LEU A 430 9.69 -21.62 -1.02
N ASP A 431 9.03 -22.07 0.05
CA ASP A 431 7.70 -21.61 0.43
C ASP A 431 7.77 -20.46 1.44
N TYR A 432 7.52 -19.23 0.99
CA TYR A 432 7.45 -18.05 1.85
C TYR A 432 6.43 -18.19 2.99
N LYS A 433 5.39 -19.02 2.85
CA LYS A 433 4.38 -19.23 3.90
C LYS A 433 4.90 -20.05 5.08
N LYS A 434 6.05 -20.72 4.91
CA LYS A 434 6.75 -21.45 5.97
C LYS A 434 7.76 -20.59 6.72
N LEU A 435 7.94 -19.33 6.29
CA LEU A 435 8.69 -18.34 7.06
C LEU A 435 7.88 -17.85 8.26
N GLY A 436 8.56 -17.15 9.18
CA GLY A 436 7.96 -16.61 10.39
C GLY A 436 6.99 -15.47 10.12
N SER A 437 7.12 -14.40 10.89
CA SER A 437 6.21 -13.24 10.86
C SER A 437 6.29 -12.39 9.59
N VAL A 438 7.38 -12.50 8.83
CA VAL A 438 7.62 -11.75 7.59
C VAL A 438 7.52 -12.69 6.39
N GLN A 439 6.48 -12.52 5.57
CA GLN A 439 6.21 -13.42 4.44
C GLN A 439 6.14 -12.69 3.10
N ASN A 440 6.13 -11.36 3.11
CA ASN A 440 6.13 -10.52 1.91
C ASN A 440 6.80 -9.15 2.19
N GLY A 441 7.10 -8.40 1.12
CA GLY A 441 7.81 -7.12 1.24
C GLY A 441 7.03 -6.02 1.98
N SER A 442 5.70 -6.08 2.02
CA SER A 442 4.91 -5.13 2.83
C SER A 442 5.01 -5.44 4.32
N ASP A 443 5.09 -6.73 4.69
CA ASP A 443 5.35 -7.14 6.07
C ASP A 443 6.74 -6.64 6.48
N ALA A 444 7.76 -6.86 5.63
CA ALA A 444 9.14 -6.44 5.90
C ALA A 444 9.24 -4.92 6.10
N MET A 445 8.67 -4.15 5.16
CA MET A 445 8.62 -2.69 5.17
C MET A 445 7.98 -2.14 6.46
N ASN A 446 6.76 -2.59 6.78
CA ASN A 446 6.00 -2.09 7.94
C ASN A 446 6.63 -2.55 9.26
N THR A 447 7.16 -3.78 9.30
CA THR A 447 7.78 -4.35 10.49
C THR A 447 9.06 -3.62 10.83
N PHE A 448 9.95 -3.36 9.86
CA PHE A 448 11.19 -2.64 10.11
C PHE A 448 10.94 -1.17 10.51
N ALA A 449 10.00 -0.49 9.84
CA ALA A 449 9.62 0.89 10.19
C ALA A 449 9.27 1.04 11.68
N LYS A 450 8.56 0.06 12.26
CA LYS A 450 8.12 0.08 13.66
C LYS A 450 9.05 -0.65 14.63
N LEU A 451 10.09 -1.33 14.13
CA LEU A 451 10.94 -2.20 14.95
C LEU A 451 11.62 -1.45 16.10
N HIS A 452 11.97 -0.19 15.87
CA HIS A 452 12.58 0.70 16.86
C HIS A 452 11.65 1.07 18.03
N LEU A 453 10.33 0.94 17.85
CA LEU A 453 9.34 1.19 18.90
C LEU A 453 9.16 -0.03 19.82
N LEU A 454 9.63 -1.22 19.39
CA LEU A 454 9.48 -2.45 20.13
C LEU A 454 10.49 -2.54 21.28
N LYS A 455 9.99 -2.47 22.52
CA LYS A 455 10.82 -2.54 23.74
C LYS A 455 11.31 -3.95 24.08
N ASP A 456 10.61 -4.99 23.62
CA ASP A 456 10.99 -6.38 23.88
C ASP A 456 12.14 -6.81 22.96
N LYS A 457 13.33 -6.93 23.54
CA LYS A 457 14.55 -7.32 22.83
C LYS A 457 14.47 -8.71 22.21
N ASN A 458 13.88 -9.69 22.90
CA ASN A 458 13.85 -11.07 22.39
C ASN A 458 12.96 -11.15 21.16
N LYS A 459 11.78 -10.51 21.22
CA LYS A 459 10.86 -10.43 20.09
C LYS A 459 11.47 -9.66 18.92
N ARG A 460 12.24 -8.61 19.20
CA ARG A 460 12.98 -7.86 18.18
C ARG A 460 14.01 -8.72 17.46
N GLU A 461 14.80 -9.52 18.18
CA GLU A 461 15.76 -10.45 17.56
C GLU A 461 15.10 -11.55 16.75
N GLU A 462 13.92 -12.03 17.17
CA GLU A 462 13.12 -12.97 16.39
C GLU A 462 12.68 -12.36 15.05
N ILE A 463 12.12 -11.14 15.08
CA ILE A 463 11.74 -10.40 13.87
C ILE A 463 12.94 -10.16 12.94
N ARG A 464 14.11 -9.81 13.50
CA ARG A 464 15.34 -9.62 12.71
C ARG A 464 15.73 -10.92 11.98
N LYS A 465 15.58 -12.09 12.62
CA LYS A 465 15.82 -13.38 11.96
C LYS A 465 14.80 -13.65 10.85
N ASP A 466 13.53 -13.33 11.07
CA ASP A 466 12.48 -13.49 10.05
C ASP A 466 12.75 -12.59 8.83
N LEU A 467 13.17 -11.34 9.04
CA LEU A 467 13.59 -10.42 7.99
C LEU A 467 14.76 -11.00 7.17
N LEU A 468 15.80 -11.51 7.82
CA LEU A 468 16.95 -12.14 7.15
C LEU A 468 16.52 -13.38 6.35
N ALA A 469 15.72 -14.26 6.94
CA ALA A 469 15.24 -15.48 6.28
C ALA A 469 14.40 -15.16 5.03
N TYR A 470 13.52 -14.17 5.12
CA TYR A 470 12.69 -13.71 4.02
C TYR A 470 13.53 -13.17 2.84
N CYS A 471 14.42 -12.21 3.10
CA CYS A 471 15.24 -11.60 2.05
C CYS A 471 16.25 -12.60 1.45
N ARG A 472 16.78 -13.53 2.28
CA ARG A 472 17.59 -14.66 1.80
C ARG A 472 16.83 -15.53 0.81
N LEU A 473 15.55 -15.82 1.08
CA LEU A 473 14.74 -16.63 0.18
C LEU A 473 14.49 -15.91 -1.15
N ASP A 474 14.37 -14.57 -1.17
CA ASP A 474 14.17 -13.83 -2.42
C ASP A 474 15.33 -14.00 -3.41
N THR A 475 16.58 -13.95 -2.96
CA THR A 475 17.72 -14.20 -3.85
C THR A 475 17.94 -15.68 -4.14
N LEU A 476 17.66 -16.59 -3.19
CA LEU A 476 17.71 -18.03 -3.45
C LEU A 476 16.67 -18.45 -4.49
N ALA A 477 15.48 -17.84 -4.45
CA ALA A 477 14.43 -18.05 -5.45
C ALA A 477 14.91 -17.67 -6.85
N MET A 478 15.66 -16.56 -6.99
CA MET A 478 16.25 -16.18 -8.27
C MET A 478 17.26 -17.20 -8.78
N VAL A 479 18.12 -17.74 -7.90
CA VAL A 479 19.06 -18.82 -8.24
C VAL A 479 18.29 -20.01 -8.82
N ARG A 480 17.26 -20.48 -8.12
CA ARG A 480 16.46 -21.66 -8.51
C ARG A 480 15.68 -21.43 -9.80
N ILE A 481 15.15 -20.23 -10.00
CA ILE A 481 14.46 -19.85 -11.24
C ILE A 481 15.43 -19.82 -12.42
N TRP A 482 16.63 -19.27 -12.23
CA TRP A 482 17.67 -19.25 -13.26
C TRP A 482 18.12 -20.67 -13.63
N GLU A 483 18.34 -21.55 -12.65
CA GLU A 483 18.63 -22.98 -12.87
C GLU A 483 17.51 -23.63 -13.70
N LYS A 484 16.23 -23.39 -13.34
CA LYS A 484 15.07 -23.92 -14.06
C LYS A 484 15.01 -23.46 -15.52
N LEU A 485 15.37 -22.20 -15.79
CA LEU A 485 15.45 -21.68 -17.16
C LEU A 485 16.57 -22.36 -17.96
N ARG A 486 17.74 -22.61 -17.35
CA ARG A 486 18.82 -23.36 -17.98
C ARG A 486 18.43 -24.79 -18.31
N ASP A 487 17.81 -25.49 -17.36
CA ASP A 487 17.36 -26.87 -17.56
C ASP A 487 16.33 -26.96 -18.70
N ALA A 488 15.40 -26.00 -18.76
CA ALA A 488 14.38 -25.95 -19.83
C ALA A 488 14.97 -25.79 -21.24
N VAL A 489 16.13 -25.14 -21.37
CA VAL A 489 16.86 -25.05 -22.64
C VAL A 489 17.61 -26.35 -22.94
N ASN A 490 18.18 -27.01 -21.93
CA ASN A 490 19.03 -28.19 -22.06
C ASN A 490 18.28 -29.54 -22.19
N GLU A 491 17.02 -29.63 -21.78
CA GLU A 491 16.22 -30.85 -21.97
C GLU A 491 16.02 -31.13 -23.49
N ASN A 492 16.73 -32.16 -24.01
CA ASN A 492 16.93 -32.57 -25.41
C ASN A 492 18.13 -31.97 -26.18
N ALA A 493 19.32 -31.95 -25.55
CA ALA A 493 20.60 -32.10 -26.27
C ALA A 493 21.03 -33.58 -26.35
#